data_AF-A0A916EPY9-F1
#
_entry.id   AF-A0A916EPY9-F1
#
_cell.length_a   1.000
_cell.length_b   1.000
_cell.length_c   1.000
_cell.angle_alpha   90.00
_cell.angle_beta   90.00
_cell.angle_gamma   90.00
#
_symmetry.space_group_name_H-M   'P 1'
#
loop_
_entity.id
_entity.type
_entity.pdbx_description
1 polymer ?
#
loop_
_entity_poly.entity_id
_entity_poly.type
_entity_poly.pdbx_seq_one_letter_code
_entity_poly.pdbx_strand_id
1 'polypeptide(L)' 'MQPAVYAIPRTTTATVLEVLPAVGLAYLAGDDAHDWTLTRSAAGPGLESLAPGQRLQLTVADHRRFALVSGYSPLA' A
#
# COMPACT_ATOMS: atom_id res chain seq x y z
N MET A 1 1.06 11.36 -27.69
CA MET A 1 0.83 10.15 -26.85
C MET A 1 2.14 9.83 -26.15
N GLN A 2 2.24 10.04 -24.84
CA GLN A 2 3.37 9.56 -24.05
C GLN A 2 3.21 8.05 -23.85
N PRO A 3 4.25 7.23 -24.03
CA PRO A 3 4.14 5.80 -23.77
C PRO A 3 3.84 5.63 -22.28
N ALA A 4 2.86 4.79 -21.95
CA ALA A 4 2.61 4.39 -20.58
C ALA A 4 3.94 3.86 -20.02
N VAL A 5 4.49 4.55 -19.02
CA VAL A 5 5.62 4.04 -18.26
C VAL A 5 5.08 2.78 -17.58
N TYR A 6 5.40 1.61 -18.15
CA TYR A 6 4.97 0.33 -17.61
C TYR A 6 5.50 0.23 -16.19
N ALA A 7 4.60 0.35 -15.20
CA ALA A 7 4.93 0.02 -13.84
C ALA A 7 5.07 -1.50 -13.76
N ILE A 8 6.12 -2.00 -13.12
CA ILE A 8 6.27 -3.43 -12.86
C ILE A 8 5.53 -3.70 -11.55
N PRO A 9 4.41 -4.45 -11.55
CA PRO A 9 3.75 -4.79 -10.31
C PRO A 9 4.56 -5.83 -9.56
N ARG A 10 4.77 -5.58 -8.28
CA ARG A 10 5.29 -6.58 -7.33
C ARG A 10 4.42 -6.63 -6.10
N THR A 11 4.59 -7.69 -5.32
CA THR A 11 3.94 -7.84 -4.02
C THR A 11 4.95 -7.74 -2.90
N THR A 12 4.54 -7.14 -1.79
CA THR A 12 5.28 -7.18 -0.52
C THR A 12 4.29 -7.35 0.62
N THR A 13 4.78 -7.71 1.80
CA THR A 13 3.98 -7.80 3.02
C THR A 13 4.32 -6.64 3.94
N ALA A 14 3.32 -6.15 4.66
CA ALA A 14 3.48 -5.04 5.58
C ALA A 14 2.56 -5.18 6.79
N THR A 15 2.94 -4.52 7.88
CA THR A 15 2.14 -4.43 9.11
C THR A 15 1.60 -3.01 9.26
N VAL A 16 0.29 -2.87 9.47
CA VAL A 16 -0.33 -1.56 9.74
C VAL A 16 0.21 -1.02 11.06
N LEU A 17 0.76 0.19 11.04
CA LEU A 17 1.23 0.89 12.23
C LEU A 17 0.17 1.85 12.76
N GLU A 18 -0.40 2.65 11.86
CA GLU A 18 -1.37 3.69 12.21
C GLU A 18 -2.37 3.86 11.07
N VAL A 19 -3.63 4.11 11.42
CA VAL A 19 -4.70 4.41 10.47
C VAL A 19 -5.22 5.80 10.78
N LEU A 20 -5.27 6.66 9.76
CA LEU A 20 -5.72 8.05 9.84
C LEU A 20 -6.90 8.26 8.88
N PRO A 21 -8.10 7.71 9.19
CA PRO A 21 -9.22 7.71 8.24
C PRO A 21 -9.64 9.11 7.82
N ALA A 22 -9.56 10.10 8.72
CA ALA A 22 -9.98 11.48 8.46
C ALA A 22 -9.20 12.12 7.29
N VAL A 23 -7.90 11.85 7.18
CA VAL A 23 -7.03 12.33 6.09
C VAL A 23 -6.86 11.30 4.97
N GLY A 24 -7.45 10.11 5.12
CA GLY A 24 -7.44 9.07 4.09
C GLY A 24 -6.09 8.39 3.91
N LEU A 25 -5.34 8.23 5.01
CA LEU A 25 -4.03 7.59 5.03
C LEU A 25 -3.97 6.44 6.02
N ALA A 26 -3.06 5.49 5.78
CA ALA A 26 -2.54 4.59 6.81
C ALA A 26 -1.03 4.42 6.61
N TYR A 27 -0.28 4.29 7.69
CA TYR A 27 1.16 4.03 7.69
C TYR A 27 1.44 2.57 8.01
N LEU A 28 2.43 1.99 7.33
CA LEU A 28 2.74 0.58 7.40
C LEU A 28 4.24 0.36 7.42
N ALA A 29 4.69 -0.59 8.24
CA ALA A 29 6.05 -1.11 8.19
C ALA A 29 6.08 -2.25 7.17
N GLY A 30 6.80 -2.07 6.06
CA GLY A 30 7.02 -3.12 5.07
C GLY A 30 8.11 -4.10 5.50
N ASP A 31 7.91 -5.38 5.19
CA ASP A 31 8.94 -6.40 5.38
C ASP A 31 10.10 -6.26 4.37
N ASP A 32 9.93 -5.42 3.34
CA ASP A 32 10.93 -5.09 2.31
C ASP A 32 11.83 -3.91 2.69
N ALA A 33 11.97 -3.66 4.00
CA ALA A 33 12.77 -2.56 4.57
C ALA A 33 12.34 -1.14 4.13
N HIS A 34 11.12 -1.00 3.61
CA HIS A 34 10.51 0.28 3.29
C HIS A 34 9.25 0.48 4.13
N ASP A 35 9.07 1.68 4.65
CA ASP A 35 7.79 2.10 5.18
C ASP A 35 6.87 2.54 4.03
N TRP A 36 5.60 2.15 4.12
CA TRP A 36 4.59 2.42 3.12
C TRP A 36 3.49 3.32 3.67
N THR A 37 2.94 4.14 2.79
CA THR A 37 1.70 4.87 3.05
C THR A 37 0.62 4.33 2.12
N LEU A 38 -0.49 3.85 2.70
CA LEU A 38 -1.73 3.57 1.97
C LEU A 38 -2.55 4.85 1.86
N THR A 39 -3.21 5.01 0.72
CA THR A 39 -4.16 6.09 0.46
C THR A 39 -5.53 5.48 0.12
N ARG A 40 -6.61 6.25 0.26
CA ARG A 40 -7.98 5.80 -0.13
C ARG A 40 -8.09 5.35 -1.59
N SER A 41 -7.19 5.80 -2.47
CA SER A 41 -7.18 5.38 -3.87
C SER A 41 -6.56 4.00 -4.12
N ALA A 42 -5.86 3.42 -3.14
CA ALA A 42 -5.36 2.06 -3.28
C ALA A 42 -6.53 1.07 -3.27
N ALA A 43 -6.55 0.14 -4.22
CA ALA A 43 -7.61 -0.86 -4.31
C ALA A 43 -7.56 -1.82 -3.11
N GLY A 44 -8.68 -1.98 -2.40
CA GLY A 44 -8.76 -2.84 -1.22
C GLY A 44 -10.08 -2.68 -0.46
N PRO A 45 -10.20 -3.28 0.73
CA PRO A 45 -11.43 -3.30 1.54
C PRO A 45 -11.83 -1.96 2.20
N GLY A 46 -11.06 -0.88 2.02
CA GLY A 46 -11.27 0.41 2.71
C GLY A 46 -10.32 0.59 3.90
N LEU A 47 -10.02 1.84 4.26
CA LEU A 47 -9.10 2.14 5.37
C LEU A 47 -9.78 1.92 6.72
N GLU A 48 -11.10 2.11 6.77
CA GLU A 48 -11.97 1.89 7.91
C GLU A 48 -12.00 0.43 8.40
N SER A 49 -11.62 -0.53 7.56
CA SER A 49 -11.52 -1.94 7.94
C SER A 49 -10.16 -2.33 8.49
N LEU A 50 -9.19 -1.40 8.52
CA LEU A 50 -7.83 -1.66 8.96
C LEU A 50 -7.65 -1.36 10.45
N ALA A 51 -6.79 -2.14 11.10
CA ALA A 51 -6.39 -1.92 12.48
C ALA A 51 -4.86 -1.99 12.64
N PRO A 52 -4.25 -1.22 13.56
CA PRO A 52 -2.84 -1.38 13.91
C PRO A 52 -2.49 -2.83 14.28
N GLY A 53 -1.32 -3.30 13.84
CA GLY A 53 -0.84 -4.68 13.99
C GLY A 53 -1.36 -5.65 12.93
N GLN A 54 -2.35 -5.27 12.11
CA GLN A 54 -2.86 -6.12 11.04
C GLN A 54 -1.82 -6.31 9.94
N ARG A 55 -1.66 -7.54 9.46
CA ARG A 55 -0.76 -7.86 8.34
C ARG A 55 -1.51 -7.78 7.02
N LEU A 56 -0.90 -7.15 6.03
CA LEU A 56 -1.44 -6.98 4.68
C LEU A 56 -0.43 -7.49 3.65
N GLN A 57 -0.95 -8.01 2.54
CA GLN A 57 -0.22 -8.09 1.28
C GLN A 57 -0.49 -6.80 0.50
N LEU A 58 0.57 -6.13 0.06
CA LEU A 58 0.52 -4.92 -0.75
C LEU A 58 0.86 -5.26 -2.20
N THR A 59 0.17 -4.62 -3.14
CA THR A 59 0.56 -4.57 -4.55
C THR A 59 1.23 -3.22 -4.81
N VAL A 60 2.54 -3.26 -5.05
CA VAL A 60 3.36 -2.09 -5.32
C VAL A 60 3.57 -1.96 -6.83
N ALA A 61 3.26 -0.79 -7.37
CA ALA A 61 3.57 -0.42 -8.74
C ALA A 61 4.92 0.32 -8.74
N ASP A 62 5.97 -0.33 -9.23
CA ASP A 62 7.29 0.29 -9.33
C ASP A 62 7.39 1.15 -10.60
N HIS A 63 7.63 2.43 -10.43
CA HIS A 63 8.00 3.38 -11.48
C HIS A 63 9.51 3.67 -11.41
N ARG A 64 10.05 4.34 -12.44
CA ARG A 64 11.51 4.58 -12.54
C ARG A 64 12.16 5.24 -11.31
N ARG A 65 11.44 6.10 -10.59
CA ARG A 65 11.97 6.88 -9.45
C ARG A 65 11.14 6.75 -8.19
N PHE A 66 9.98 6.11 -8.29
CA PHE A 66 8.97 6.11 -7.24
C PHE A 66 8.27 4.77 -7.25
N ALA A 67 7.74 4.39 -6.11
CA ALA A 67 6.88 3.22 -5.98
C ALA A 67 5.60 3.65 -5.27
N LEU A 68 4.48 3.08 -5.70
CA LEU A 68 3.17 3.39 -5.15
C LEU A 68 2.47 2.10 -4.73
N VAL A 69 1.87 2.08 -3.55
CA VAL A 69 0.91 1.03 -3.21
C VAL A 69 -0.36 1.24 -4.01
N SER A 70 -0.60 0.35 -4.96
CA SER A 70 -1.75 0.37 -5.87
C SER A 70 -2.92 -0.47 -5.37
N GLY A 71 -2.66 -1.41 -4.46
CA GLY A 71 -3.70 -2.19 -3.81
C GLY A 71 -3.19 -2.95 -2.59
N TYR A 72 -4.11 -3.53 -1.84
CA TYR A 72 -3.82 -4.30 -0.64
C TYR A 72 -4.93 -5.31 -0.32
N SER A 73 -4.55 -6.37 0.37
CA SER A 73 -5.49 -7.36 0.93
C SER A 73 -5.01 -7.80 2.31
N PRO A 74 -5.92 -7.95 3.30
CA PRO A 74 -5.60 -8.57 4.58
C PRO A 74 -5.01 -9.96 4.41
N LEU A 75 -3.97 -10.27 5.19
CA LEU A 75 -3.47 -11.63 5.36
C LEU A 75 -4.24 -12.29 6.50
N ALA A 76 -4.66 -13.54 6.29
CA ALA A 76 -5.33 -14.37 7.29
C ALA A 76 -4.36 -14.83 8.38
#